data_AF-A0A0Q4DS42-F1
#
_entry.id   AF-A0A0Q4DS42-F1
#
_cell.length_a   1.000
_cell.length_b   1.000
_cell.length_c   1.000
_cell.angle_alpha   90.00
_cell.angle_beta   90.00
_cell.angle_gamma   90.00
#
_symmetry.space_group_name_H-M   'P 1'
#
loop_
_entity.id
_entity.type
_entity.pdbx_description
1 polymer ?
#
loop_
_entity_poly.entity_id
_entity_poly.type
_entity_poly.pdbx_seq_one_letter_code
_entity_poly.pdbx_strand_id
1 'polypeptide(L)'
;MQTSTPPRSLSPVALRIRAVLNEWDPIGVHHIGQGWPDDEYDDLILPILEALDTRPSVDELAAELRTVVENDYGLPAPEGCRETAHSLLRLHG
;
A
#
# COMPACT_ATOMS: atom_id res chain seq x y z
N MET A 1 18.80 -19.68 7.48
CA MET A 1 17.57 -20.21 6.85
C MET A 1 16.62 -19.03 6.65
N GLN A 2 16.75 -18.30 5.53
CA GLN A 2 15.76 -17.30 5.14
C GLN A 2 14.67 -18.04 4.37
N THR A 3 13.47 -18.11 4.92
CA THR A 3 12.28 -18.52 4.16
C THR A 3 11.46 -17.28 3.86
N SER A 4 11.98 -16.40 3.01
CA SER A 4 11.12 -15.48 2.26
C SER A 4 10.40 -16.33 1.23
N THR A 5 9.28 -16.92 1.66
CA THR A 5 8.38 -17.59 0.74
C THR A 5 7.70 -16.46 -0.02
N PRO A 6 7.87 -16.32 -1.35
CA PRO A 6 7.13 -15.32 -2.09
C PRO A 6 5.64 -15.58 -1.83
N PRO A 7 4.80 -14.56 -1.60
CA PRO A 7 3.38 -14.79 -1.41
C PRO A 7 2.87 -15.56 -2.62
N ARG A 8 2.12 -16.64 -2.34
CA ARG A 8 1.36 -17.42 -3.33
C ARG A 8 0.76 -16.43 -4.33
N SER A 9 1.04 -16.63 -5.62
CA SER A 9 0.59 -15.82 -6.76
C SER A 9 -0.43 -14.75 -6.40
N LEU A 10 0.02 -13.50 -6.24
CA LEU A 10 -0.89 -12.38 -5.99
C LEU A 10 -1.99 -12.36 -7.05
N SER A 11 -3.21 -12.07 -6.60
CA SER A 11 -4.32 -11.88 -7.51
C SER A 11 -4.06 -10.65 -8.42
N PRO A 12 -4.71 -10.55 -9.59
CA PRO A 12 -4.55 -9.38 -10.45
C PRO A 12 -4.88 -8.05 -9.76
N VAL A 13 -5.81 -8.05 -8.79
CA VAL A 13 -6.12 -6.86 -8.00
C VAL A 13 -5.00 -6.54 -7.01
N ALA A 14 -4.44 -7.55 -6.34
CA ALA A 14 -3.31 -7.37 -5.43
C ALA A 14 -2.08 -6.79 -6.14
N LEU A 15 -1.79 -7.24 -7.37
CA LEU A 15 -0.70 -6.67 -8.18
C LEU A 15 -0.92 -5.19 -8.53
N ARG A 16 -2.18 -4.77 -8.75
CA ARG A 16 -2.52 -3.37 -9.01
C ARG A 16 -2.40 -2.52 -7.75
N ILE A 17 -2.83 -3.05 -6.61
CA ILE A 17 -2.65 -2.39 -5.31
C ILE A 17 -1.16 -2.18 -5.04
N ARG A 18 -0.34 -3.23 -5.21
CA ARG A 18 1.13 -3.16 -5.09
C ARG A 18 1.71 -2.05 -5.97
N ALA A 19 1.29 -1.97 -7.23
CA ALA A 19 1.78 -0.93 -8.14
C ALA A 19 1.45 0.48 -7.64
N VAL A 20 0.23 0.71 -7.11
CA VAL A 20 -0.16 2.00 -6.52
C VAL A 20 0.66 2.31 -5.25
N LEU A 21 0.94 1.31 -4.41
CA LEU A 21 1.77 1.49 -3.22
C LEU A 21 3.22 1.82 -3.56
N ASN A 22 3.81 1.13 -4.54
CA ASN A 22 5.16 1.42 -5.03
C ASN A 22 5.25 2.78 -5.73
N GLU A 23 4.17 3.27 -6.35
CA GLU A 23 4.11 4.63 -6.91
C GLU A 23 3.99 5.70 -5.81
N TRP A 24 3.24 5.39 -4.74
CA TRP A 24 3.12 6.28 -3.59
C TRP A 24 4.42 6.40 -2.79
N ASP A 25 5.13 5.28 -2.59
CA ASP A 25 6.45 5.21 -1.95
C ASP A 25 6.56 6.06 -0.66
N PRO A 26 5.70 5.85 0.36
CA PRO A 26 5.64 6.74 1.54
C PRO A 26 6.95 6.79 2.33
N ILE A 27 7.79 5.75 2.24
CA ILE A 27 9.11 5.69 2.87
C ILE A 27 10.18 6.38 2.00
N GLY A 28 9.96 6.51 0.68
CA GLY A 28 10.93 7.06 -0.25
C GLY A 28 12.00 6.07 -0.70
N VAL A 29 11.79 4.75 -0.54
CA VAL A 29 12.85 3.76 -0.80
C VAL A 29 13.20 3.67 -2.28
N HIS A 30 12.23 3.87 -3.17
CA HIS A 30 12.43 3.85 -4.61
C HIS A 30 13.17 5.09 -5.12
N HIS A 31 13.17 6.18 -4.34
CA HIS A 31 13.92 7.41 -4.65
C HIS A 31 15.41 7.34 -4.27
N ILE A 32 15.80 6.41 -3.39
CA ILE A 32 17.16 6.34 -2.82
C ILE A 32 18.11 5.47 -3.67
N GLY A 33 17.59 4.56 -4.49
CA GLY A 33 18.41 3.78 -5.42
C GLY A 33 17.66 2.72 -6.21
N GLN A 34 18.27 2.26 -7.32
CA GLN A 34 17.76 1.12 -8.08
C GLN A 34 18.00 -0.20 -7.34
N GLY A 35 17.03 -1.12 -7.41
CA GLY A 35 17.15 -2.49 -6.89
C GLY A 35 16.44 -2.75 -5.57
N TRP A 36 15.58 -1.82 -5.12
CA TRP A 36 14.65 -2.11 -4.02
C TRP A 36 13.63 -3.18 -4.42
N PRO A 37 13.23 -4.06 -3.49
CA PRO A 37 12.26 -5.11 -3.79
C PRO A 37 10.86 -4.52 -4.05
N ASP A 38 10.18 -5.00 -5.09
CA ASP A 38 8.80 -4.59 -5.42
C ASP A 38 7.76 -5.02 -4.36
N ASP A 39 8.13 -5.91 -3.43
CA ASP A 39 7.30 -6.45 -2.36
C ASP A 39 7.42 -5.69 -1.03
N GLU A 40 8.09 -4.53 -1.00
CA GLU A 40 8.27 -3.72 0.22
C GLU A 40 6.94 -3.39 0.92
N TYR A 41 5.88 -3.14 0.14
CA TYR A 41 4.56 -2.76 0.67
C TYR A 41 3.51 -3.90 0.62
N ASP A 42 3.96 -5.15 0.48
CA ASP A 42 3.05 -6.30 0.35
C ASP A 42 2.19 -6.56 1.60
N ASP A 43 2.71 -6.22 2.77
CA ASP A 43 2.01 -6.32 4.04
C ASP A 43 0.74 -5.46 4.08
N LEU A 44 0.71 -4.35 3.32
CA LEU A 44 -0.45 -3.46 3.22
C LEU A 44 -1.54 -3.98 2.28
N ILE A 45 -1.22 -4.92 1.40
CA ILE A 45 -2.15 -5.38 0.36
C ILE A 45 -3.40 -6.04 0.96
N LEU A 46 -3.21 -6.93 1.95
CA LEU A 46 -4.34 -7.62 2.58
C LEU A 46 -5.23 -6.66 3.40
N PRO A 47 -4.68 -5.81 4.28
CA PRO A 47 -5.46 -4.77 4.97
C PRO A 47 -6.24 -3.87 4.00
N ILE A 48 -5.63 -3.44 2.90
CA ILE A 48 -6.29 -2.59 1.90
C ILE A 48 -7.43 -3.34 1.20
N LEU A 49 -7.25 -4.61 0.85
CA LEU A 49 -8.32 -5.42 0.26
C LEU A 49 -9.51 -5.55 1.23
N GLU A 50 -9.24 -5.84 2.51
CA GLU A 50 -10.26 -5.92 3.54
C GLU A 50 -10.98 -4.58 3.75
N ALA A 51 -10.23 -3.47 3.76
CA ALA A 51 -10.81 -2.12 3.84
C ALA A 51 -11.70 -1.84 2.63
N LEU A 52 -11.25 -2.11 1.40
CA LEU A 52 -12.00 -1.87 0.16
C LEU A 52 -13.33 -2.65 0.10
N ASP A 53 -13.39 -3.85 0.68
CA ASP A 53 -14.62 -4.65 0.78
C ASP A 53 -15.71 -3.95 1.60
N THR A 54 -15.35 -3.07 2.53
CA THR A 54 -16.29 -2.26 3.32
C THR A 54 -16.85 -1.05 2.57
N ARG A 55 -16.36 -0.77 1.35
CA ARG A 55 -16.68 0.41 0.54
C ARG A 55 -16.50 1.74 1.29
N PRO A 56 -15.29 2.01 1.80
CA PRO A 56 -15.01 3.23 2.52
C PRO A 56 -15.08 4.43 1.59
N SER A 57 -15.30 5.60 2.17
CA SER A 57 -15.04 6.87 1.50
C SER A 57 -13.53 7.08 1.33
N VAL A 58 -13.16 7.99 0.42
CA VAL A 58 -11.76 8.38 0.20
C VAL A 58 -11.12 8.88 1.50
N ASP A 59 -11.87 9.64 2.29
CA ASP A 59 -11.40 10.22 3.55
C ASP A 59 -11.13 9.15 4.63
N GLU A 60 -11.98 8.13 4.72
CA GLU A 60 -11.81 7.01 5.65
C GLU A 60 -10.58 6.18 5.28
N LEU A 61 -10.45 5.78 4.01
CA LEU A 61 -9.29 4.99 3.56
C LEU A 61 -7.97 5.78 3.68
N ALA A 62 -7.99 7.08 3.41
CA ALA A 62 -6.81 7.94 3.58
C ALA A 62 -6.38 8.04 5.06
N ALA A 63 -7.33 8.11 5.98
CA ALA A 63 -7.06 8.13 7.41
C ALA A 63 -6.48 6.79 7.91
N GLU A 64 -6.96 5.67 7.38
CA GLU A 64 -6.41 4.34 7.67
C GLU A 64 -4.97 4.20 7.14
N LEU A 65 -4.74 4.53 5.86
CA LEU A 65 -3.39 4.51 5.27
C LEU A 65 -2.40 5.35 6.08
N ARG A 66 -2.81 6.56 6.47
CA ARG A 66 -2.01 7.43 7.32
C ARG A 66 -1.71 6.77 8.67
N THR A 67 -2.72 6.19 9.31
CA THR A 67 -2.59 5.54 10.62
C THR A 67 -1.60 4.37 10.56
N VAL A 68 -1.67 3.56 9.51
CA VAL A 68 -0.76 2.43 9.31
C VAL A 68 0.66 2.91 9.07
N VAL A 69 0.86 3.90 8.21
CA VAL A 69 2.21 4.44 7.96
C VAL A 69 2.79 5.14 9.19
N GLU A 70 1.99 5.84 9.98
CA GLU A 70 2.44 6.47 11.23
C GLU A 70 2.79 5.43 12.30
N ASN A 71 1.98 4.37 12.46
CA ASN A 71 2.15 3.40 13.54
C ASN A 71 3.11 2.25 13.19
N ASP A 72 2.98 1.68 11.99
CA ASP A 72 3.68 0.45 11.61
C ASP A 72 5.02 0.77 10.97
N TYR A 73 5.11 1.88 10.22
CA TYR A 73 6.34 2.35 9.57
C TYR A 73 7.05 3.46 10.36
N GLY A 74 6.40 4.03 11.36
CA GLY A 74 6.97 5.09 12.20
C GLY A 74 7.21 6.41 11.47
N LEU A 75 6.52 6.64 10.35
CA LEU A 75 6.72 7.82 9.51
C LEU A 75 5.71 8.91 9.88
N PRO A 76 6.16 10.12 10.28
CA PRO A 76 5.25 11.19 10.64
C PRO A 76 4.60 11.79 9.39
N ALA A 77 3.26 11.74 9.33
CA ALA A 77 2.43 12.45 8.37
C ALA A 77 2.84 12.25 6.88
N PRO A 78 2.71 11.03 6.33
CA PRO A 78 2.95 10.78 4.91
C PRO A 78 2.07 11.65 4.01
N GLU A 79 2.69 12.33 3.05
CA GLU A 79 1.98 13.05 1.99
C GLU A 79 1.32 12.06 1.03
N GLY A 80 0.32 12.50 0.26
CA GLY A 80 -0.29 11.66 -0.80
C GLY A 80 -1.34 10.64 -0.34
N CYS A 81 -1.66 10.54 0.96
CA CYS A 81 -2.64 9.56 1.47
C CYS A 81 -4.00 9.63 0.76
N ARG A 82 -4.48 10.85 0.47
CA ARG A 82 -5.79 11.06 -0.16
C ARG A 82 -5.77 10.65 -1.62
N GLU A 83 -4.72 11.00 -2.33
CA GLU A 83 -4.48 10.66 -3.73
C GLU A 83 -4.36 9.14 -3.90
N THR A 84 -3.59 8.49 -3.02
CA THR A 84 -3.43 7.04 -2.97
C THR A 84 -4.76 6.34 -2.67
N ALA A 85 -5.51 6.79 -1.66
CA ALA A 85 -6.83 6.24 -1.34
C ALA A 85 -7.80 6.34 -2.52
N HIS A 86 -7.81 7.47 -3.23
CA HIS A 86 -8.65 7.66 -4.40
C HIS A 86 -8.23 6.75 -5.58
N SER A 87 -6.93 6.55 -5.79
CA SER A 87 -6.43 5.59 -6.78
C SER A 87 -6.83 4.15 -6.44
N LEU A 88 -6.72 3.74 -5.17
CA LEU A 88 -7.12 2.41 -4.70
C LEU A 88 -8.62 2.17 -4.89
N LEU A 89 -9.47 3.14 -4.54
CA LEU A 89 -10.92 3.03 -4.71
C LEU A 89 -11.33 2.91 -6.19
N ARG A 90 -10.61 3.57 -7.11
CA ARG A 90 -10.84 3.40 -8.55
C ARG A 90 -10.49 2.02 -9.08
N LEU A 91 -9.60 1.27 -8.42
CA LEU A 91 -9.28 -0.10 -8.82
C LEU A 91 -10.40 -1.09 -8.46
N HIS A 92 -11.27 -0.72 -7.52
CA HIS A 92 -12.30 -1.58 -6.93
C HIS A 92 -13.74 -1.17 -7.30
N GLY A 93 -13.93 -0.08 -8.05
CA GLY A 93 -15.22 0.37 -8.59
C GLY A 93 -15.43 -0.03 -10.05
#